data_AF-A0A933IP02-F1
#
_entry.id   AF-A0A933IP02-F1
#
_cell.length_a   1.000
_cell.length_b   1.000
_cell.length_c   1.000
_cell.angle_alpha   90.00
_cell.angle_beta   90.00
_cell.angle_gamma   90.00
#
_symmetry.space_group_name_H-M   'P 1'
#
loop_
_entity.id
_entity.type
_entity.pdbx_description
1 polymer ?
#
loop_
_entity_poly.entity_id
_entity_poly.type
_entity_poly.pdbx_seq_one_letter_code
_entity_poly.pdbx_strand_id
1 'polypeptide(L)' 'MRDFCQKRLAAYKLPRTIEFWESLPKNATGKILKREIKRLRITTQVHGSRIDEGV' A
#
# COMPACT_ATOMS: atom_id res chain seq x y z
N MET A 1 7.91 -12.79 -3.07
CA MET A 1 8.35 -11.37 -3.14
C MET A 1 9.54 -11.06 -2.22
N ARG A 2 9.51 -11.43 -0.93
CA ARG A 2 10.61 -11.15 0.00
C ARG A 2 11.95 -11.74 -0.47
N ASP A 3 11.99 -12.97 -0.96
CA ASP A 3 13.24 -13.62 -1.42
C ASP A 3 13.86 -12.94 -2.64
N PHE A 4 13.02 -12.39 -3.53
CA PHE A 4 13.48 -11.59 -4.67
C PHE A 4 14.22 -10.34 -4.19
N CYS A 5 13.70 -9.69 -3.15
CA CYS A 5 14.35 -8.55 -2.51
C CYS A 5 15.62 -8.96 -1.76
N GLN A 6 15.63 -10.09 -1.04
CA GLN A 6 16.80 -10.56 -0.27
C GLN A 6 18.02 -10.81 -1.15
N LYS A 7 17.81 -11.32 -2.37
CA LYS A 7 18.90 -11.59 -3.32
C LYS A 7 19.49 -10.32 -3.96
N ARG A 8 18.80 -9.17 -3.88
CA ARG A 8 19.12 -7.95 -4.65
C ARG A 8 19.32 -6.70 -3.78
N LEU A 9 18.89 -6.73 -2.53
CA LEU A 9 18.94 -5.60 -1.60
C LEU A 9 19.71 -6.00 -0.35
N ALA A 10 20.47 -5.04 0.20
CA ALA A 10 21.10 -5.20 1.51
C ALA A 10 20.06 -5.42 2.61
N ALA A 11 20.46 -6.10 3.70
CA ALA A 11 19.62 -6.48 4.83
C ALA A 11 18.70 -5.33 5.34
N TYR A 12 19.24 -4.12 5.46
CA TYR A 12 18.52 -2.96 5.98
C TYR A 12 17.48 -2.36 5.02
N LYS A 13 17.54 -2.68 3.72
CA LYS A 13 16.60 -2.20 2.69
C LYS A 13 15.42 -3.16 2.47
N LEU A 14 15.41 -4.29 3.17
CA LEU A 14 14.31 -5.22 3.07
C LEU A 14 13.03 -4.60 3.63
N PRO A 15 11.91 -4.65 2.87
CA PRO A 15 10.65 -4.10 3.35
C PRO A 15 10.21 -4.86 4.61
N ARG A 16 9.82 -4.11 5.65
CA ARG A 16 9.29 -4.69 6.89
C ARG A 16 7.89 -5.24 6.66
N THR A 17 7.03 -4.48 6.00
CA THR A 17 5.66 -4.85 5.63
C THR A 17 5.45 -4.72 4.12
N ILE A 18 4.61 -5.60 3.56
CA ILE A 18 4.19 -5.56 2.15
C ILE A 18 2.66 -5.61 2.16
N GLU A 19 2.05 -4.58 1.59
CA GLU A 19 0.59 -4.46 1.47
C GLU A 19 0.25 -4.46 -0.02
N PHE A 20 -0.81 -5.17 -0.38
CA PHE A 20 -1.33 -5.20 -1.74
C PHE A 20 -2.64 -4.42 -1.77
N TRP A 21 -2.72 -3.43 -2.67
CA TRP A 21 -3.90 -2.59 -2.85
C TRP A 21 -4.43 -2.81 -4.26
N GLU A 22 -5.73 -2.81 -4.43
CA GLU A 22 -6.35 -2.90 -5.76
C GLU A 22 -5.96 -1.72 -6.64
N SER A 23 -5.88 -0.52 -6.04
CA SER A 23 -5.41 0.68 -6.71
C SER A 23 -4.64 1.59 -5.76
N LEU A 24 -3.65 2.31 -6.31
CA LEU A 24 -2.92 3.33 -5.57
C LEU A 24 -3.64 4.69 -5.71
N PRO A 25 -3.70 5.50 -4.64
CA PRO A 25 -4.27 6.83 -4.70
C PRO A 25 -3.40 7.70 -5.60
N LYS A 26 -4.01 8.19 -6.67
CA LYS A 26 -3.39 9.01 -7.70
C LYS A 26 -4.15 10.32 -7.84
N ASN A 27 -3.46 11.38 -8.25
CA ASN A 27 -4.13 12.62 -8.66
C ASN A 27 -4.75 12.48 -10.06
N ALA A 28 -5.47 13.51 -10.51
CA ALA A 28 -6.09 13.57 -11.84
C ALA A 28 -5.07 13.39 -13.00
N THR A 29 -3.79 13.65 -12.76
CA THR A 29 -2.70 13.47 -13.74
C THR A 29 -1.99 12.11 -13.57
N GLY A 30 -2.50 11.20 -12.73
CA GLY A 30 -1.95 9.86 -12.50
C GLY A 30 -0.75 9.77 -11.56
N LYS A 31 -0.29 10.88 -10.95
CA LYS A 31 0.82 10.87 -9.99
C LYS A 31 0.38 10.27 -8.66
N ILE A 32 1.20 9.38 -8.11
CA ILE A 32 0.96 8.73 -6.81
C ILE A 32 1.02 9.76 -5.68
N LEU A 33 -0.03 9.79 -4.86
CA LEU A 33 -0.13 10.66 -3.70
C LEU A 33 0.46 10.00 -2.45
N LYS A 34 1.80 10.07 -2.29
CA LYS A 34 2.51 9.47 -1.15
C LYS A 34 1.99 9.91 0.22
N ARG A 35 1.56 11.18 0.34
CA ARG A 35 0.98 11.74 1.57
C ARG A 35 -0.31 11.02 1.94
N GLU A 36 -1.15 10.73 0.94
CA GLU A 36 -2.42 10.05 1.15
C GLU A 36 -2.22 8.58 1.49
N ILE A 37 -1.27 7.92 0.83
CA ILE A 37 -0.85 6.56 1.23
C ILE A 37 -0.44 6.52 2.70
N LYS A 38 0.35 7.50 3.17
CA LYS A 38 0.76 7.56 4.58
C LYS A 38 -0.43 7.77 5.52
N ARG A 39 -1.41 8.59 5.15
CA ARG A 39 -2.64 8.82 5.94
C ARG A 39 -3.47 7.55 6.04
N LEU A 40 -3.78 6.93 4.89
CA LEU A 40 -4.56 5.69 4.83
C LEU A 40 -3.92 4.60 5.68
N ARG A 41 -2.60 4.40 5.58
CA ARG A 41 -1.88 3.41 6.40
C ARG A 41 -1.99 3.62 7.92
N ILE A 42 -2.19 4.85 8.38
CA ILE A 42 -2.36 5.16 9.82
C ILE A 42 -3.82 4.97 10.25
N THR A 43 -4.78 5.30 9.37
CA THR A 43 -6.21 5.21 9.67
C THR A 43 -6.73 3.77 9.61
N THR A 44 -6.09 2.87 8.85
CA THR A 44 -6.51 1.47 8.68
C THR A 44 -6.15 0.54 9.85
N GLN A 45 -6.56 0.88 11.07
CA GLN A 45 -6.66 -0.09 12.18
C GLN A 45 -8.11 -0.37 12.60
N VAL A 46 -9.09 0.21 11.91
CA VAL A 46 -10.51 -0.11 12.11
C VAL A 46 -11.13 -0.51 10.78
N HIS A 47 -11.89 -1.60 10.82
CA HIS A 47 -12.77 -2.13 9.77
C HIS A 47 -12.15 -3.03 8.70
N GLY A 48 -11.96 -4.29 9.10
CA GLY A 48 -12.36 -5.37 8.20
C GLY A 48 -13.89 -5.39 8.06
N SER A 49 -14.34 -5.64 6.83
CA SER A 49 -15.70 -6.00 6.40
C SER A 49 -16.63 -4.87 5.95
N ARG A 50 -16.84 -4.84 4.62
CA ARG A 50 -18.16 -4.93 3.94
C ARG A 50 -18.84 -3.63 3.45
N ILE A 51 -19.36 -3.78 2.22
CA ILE A 51 -20.37 -3.02 1.42
C ILE A 51 -19.94 -1.65 0.85
N ASP A 52 -20.19 -1.30 -0.42
CA ASP A 52 -21.27 -1.71 -1.35
C ASP A 52 -20.80 -1.83 -2.82
N GLU A 53 -21.09 -2.98 -3.45
CA GLU A 53 -21.61 -2.99 -4.82
C GLU A 53 -23.03 -2.40 -4.77
N GLY A 54 -23.37 -1.40 -5.58
CA GLY A 54 -24.75 -0.92 -5.62
C GLY A 54 -25.01 0.33 -6.47
N VAL A 55 -25.37 0.07 -7.73
CA VAL A 55 -26.16 0.88 -8.68
C VAL A 55 -25.50 2.09 -9.33
#